data_AF-A0A9P5J8G0-F1
#
_entry.id   AF-A0A9P5J8G0-F1
#
_cell.length_a   1.000
_cell.length_b   1.000
_cell.length_c   1.000
_cell.angle_alpha   90.00
_cell.angle_beta   90.00
_cell.angle_gamma   90.00
#
_symmetry.space_group_name_H-M   'P 1'
#
loop_
_entity.id
_entity.type
_entity.pdbx_description
1 polymer ?
#
loop_
_entity_poly.entity_id
_entity_poly.type
_entity_poly.pdbx_seq_one_letter_code
_entity_poly.pdbx_strand_id
1 'polypeptide(L)'
;MSSATIILAKKTTAERLDAAMELMSQKGRGPNPTDPAEHQAWIMSNAHGAILNMLKQFYVLGPTIKPADYEDFVGYGLMWCSVVHTHHHEEESWYFGYLNKVIQLEQIEKEHALFNQPLMDMENYLVSCLPAGAEWGITRNKVPSDSPNVPFDAAKVNAIIDTLVVSFLPHFCDEISYLDAEKLRAFITDSEWKEIEERGKKEIGGQPPVFHVMGVLHSRNTAFPPAPWLVVNILIPWVFYWPYRRLWRFAPAYSYWA
;
A
#
# COMPACT_ATOMS: atom_id res chain seq x y z
N MET A 1 -5.14 18.12 -15.34
CA MET A 1 -4.04 17.73 -14.44
C MET A 1 -4.37 18.26 -13.07
N SER A 2 -4.34 17.43 -12.03
CA SER A 2 -4.60 17.88 -10.65
C SER A 2 -3.43 18.73 -10.16
N SER A 3 -3.65 19.55 -9.12
CA SER A 3 -2.58 20.36 -8.50
C SER A 3 -1.45 19.49 -7.96
N ALA A 4 -1.73 18.25 -7.54
CA ALA A 4 -0.73 17.27 -7.12
C ALA A 4 0.17 16.84 -8.29
N THR A 5 -0.38 16.62 -9.49
CA THR A 5 0.40 16.24 -10.68
C THR A 5 1.50 17.26 -11.00
N ILE A 6 1.21 18.57 -10.86
CA ILE A 6 2.13 19.65 -11.18
C ILE A 6 3.26 19.77 -10.16
N ILE A 7 2.97 19.55 -8.87
CA ILE A 7 3.94 19.65 -7.76
C ILE A 7 4.98 18.52 -7.84
N LEU A 8 4.60 17.34 -8.32
CA LEU A 8 5.48 16.17 -8.37
C LEU A 8 6.42 16.18 -9.60
N ALA A 9 6.04 16.83 -10.70
CA ALA A 9 6.72 16.68 -11.99
C ALA A 9 8.21 17.10 -12.01
N LYS A 10 8.65 18.01 -11.13
CA LYS A 10 10.04 18.52 -11.08
C LYS A 10 10.95 17.86 -10.02
N LYS A 11 10.41 16.91 -9.26
CA LYS A 11 11.07 16.25 -8.13
C LYS A 11 11.68 14.91 -8.56
N THR A 12 12.76 14.50 -7.89
CA THR A 12 13.25 13.11 -7.92
C THR A 12 12.20 12.16 -7.35
N THR A 13 12.28 10.87 -7.67
CA THR A 13 11.35 9.85 -7.14
C THR A 13 11.28 9.84 -5.62
N ALA A 14 12.42 9.95 -4.93
CA ALA A 14 12.45 10.04 -3.47
C ALA A 14 11.70 11.27 -2.94
N GLU A 15 11.92 12.44 -3.53
CA GLU A 15 11.22 13.69 -3.16
C GLU A 15 9.73 13.66 -3.49
N ARG A 16 9.32 12.93 -4.54
CA ARG A 16 7.90 12.71 -4.88
C ARG A 16 7.23 11.83 -3.84
N LEU A 17 7.87 10.73 -3.46
CA LEU A 17 7.39 9.83 -2.40
C LEU A 17 7.25 10.58 -1.07
N ASP A 18 8.23 11.41 -0.71
CA ASP A 18 8.16 12.24 0.50
C ASP A 18 7.01 13.23 0.47
N ALA A 19 6.81 13.91 -0.66
CA ALA A 19 5.69 14.84 -0.81
C ALA A 19 4.33 14.15 -0.73
N ALA A 20 4.18 12.98 -1.36
CA ALA A 20 2.95 12.19 -1.32
C ALA A 20 2.66 11.69 0.11
N MET A 21 3.67 11.15 0.81
CA MET A 21 3.52 10.75 2.21
C MET A 21 3.16 11.92 3.12
N GLU A 22 3.73 13.12 2.92
CA GLU A 22 3.35 14.30 3.70
C GLU A 22 1.88 14.68 3.45
N LEU A 23 1.35 14.51 2.24
CA LEU A 23 -0.08 14.68 1.97
C LEU A 23 -0.92 13.66 2.73
N MET A 24 -0.54 12.37 2.68
CA MET A 24 -1.22 11.32 3.46
C MET A 24 -1.23 11.64 4.95
N SER A 25 -0.15 12.25 5.46
CA SER A 25 -0.05 12.66 6.85
C SER A 25 -1.18 13.57 7.31
N GLN A 26 -1.58 14.51 6.45
CA GLN A 26 -2.45 15.61 6.84
C GLN A 26 -3.86 15.09 7.17
N LYS A 27 -4.23 13.96 6.57
CA LYS A 27 -5.52 13.30 6.76
C LYS A 27 -5.41 12.04 7.64
N GLY A 28 -4.25 11.38 7.67
CA GLY A 28 -4.04 10.15 8.44
C GLY A 28 -3.57 10.33 9.87
N ARG A 29 -3.07 11.53 10.26
CA ARG A 29 -2.62 11.80 11.64
C ARG A 29 -3.78 11.89 12.62
N GLY A 30 -3.50 11.59 13.89
CA GLY A 30 -4.44 11.73 15.00
C GLY A 30 -5.20 10.44 15.34
N PRO A 31 -6.20 10.54 16.23
CA PRO A 31 -7.02 9.39 16.62
C PRO A 31 -7.91 8.94 15.46
N ASN A 32 -8.35 7.68 15.52
CA ASN A 32 -9.37 7.16 14.62
C ASN A 32 -10.65 8.01 14.71
N PRO A 33 -11.12 8.66 13.63
CA PRO A 33 -12.32 9.49 13.65
C PRO A 33 -13.57 8.69 14.00
N THR A 34 -14.47 9.29 14.78
CA THR A 34 -15.78 8.72 15.10
C THR A 34 -16.82 9.02 14.03
N ASP A 35 -16.61 10.05 13.22
CA ASP A 35 -17.46 10.36 12.08
C ASP A 35 -17.12 9.40 10.91
N PRO A 36 -18.08 8.58 10.44
CA PRO A 36 -17.85 7.64 9.34
C PRO A 36 -17.33 8.28 8.06
N ALA A 37 -17.71 9.53 7.77
CA ALA A 37 -17.26 10.23 6.57
C ALA A 37 -15.80 10.69 6.69
N GLU A 38 -15.39 11.19 7.86
CA GLU A 38 -13.98 11.55 8.12
C GLU A 38 -13.09 10.31 8.21
N HIS A 39 -13.64 9.22 8.73
CA HIS A 39 -12.96 7.93 8.82
C HIS A 39 -12.47 7.44 7.44
N GLN A 40 -13.23 7.65 6.35
CA GLN A 40 -12.85 7.17 5.01
C GLN A 40 -11.53 7.78 4.53
N ALA A 41 -11.41 9.11 4.56
CA ALA A 41 -10.17 9.77 4.18
C ALA A 41 -9.02 9.40 5.13
N TRP A 42 -9.31 9.25 6.42
CA TRP A 42 -8.31 8.87 7.44
C TRP A 42 -7.75 7.47 7.22
N ILE A 43 -8.62 6.46 7.01
CA ILE A 43 -8.19 5.06 6.81
C ILE A 43 -7.43 4.91 5.49
N MET A 44 -7.93 5.54 4.41
CA MET A 44 -7.29 5.50 3.10
C MET A 44 -5.90 6.15 3.14
N SER A 45 -5.78 7.31 3.80
CA SER A 45 -4.50 8.00 3.95
C SER A 45 -3.47 7.17 4.72
N ASN A 46 -3.90 6.42 5.75
CA ASN A 46 -2.99 5.55 6.49
C ASN A 46 -2.59 4.30 5.68
N ALA A 47 -3.51 3.69 4.94
CA ALA A 47 -3.21 2.58 4.02
C ALA A 47 -2.21 3.02 2.95
N HIS A 48 -2.48 4.15 2.29
CA HIS A 48 -1.61 4.77 1.29
C HIS A 48 -0.25 5.14 1.88
N GLY A 49 -0.21 5.75 3.06
CA GLY A 49 1.04 6.05 3.76
C GLY A 49 1.88 4.79 4.01
N ALA A 50 1.25 3.68 4.39
CA ALA A 50 1.94 2.41 4.62
C ALA A 50 2.54 1.83 3.33
N ILE A 51 1.76 1.80 2.25
CA ILE A 51 2.19 1.35 0.92
C ILE A 51 3.36 2.21 0.42
N LEU A 52 3.24 3.54 0.49
CA LEU A 52 4.28 4.46 0.00
C LEU A 52 5.56 4.40 0.83
N ASN A 53 5.48 4.22 2.15
CA ASN A 53 6.66 4.10 2.99
C ASN A 53 7.43 2.80 2.71
N MET A 54 6.72 1.69 2.45
CA MET A 54 7.36 0.45 1.99
C MET A 54 8.07 0.63 0.65
N LEU A 55 7.40 1.24 -0.35
CA LEU A 55 7.99 1.51 -1.66
C LEU A 55 9.24 2.39 -1.53
N LYS A 56 9.18 3.43 -0.70
CA LYS A 56 10.33 4.31 -0.44
C LYS A 56 11.51 3.54 0.16
N GLN A 57 11.29 2.71 1.18
CA GLN A 57 12.37 1.91 1.76
C GLN A 57 12.98 0.97 0.74
N PHE A 58 12.16 0.33 -0.08
CA PHE A 58 12.63 -0.54 -1.15
C PHE A 58 13.49 0.24 -2.16
N TYR A 59 13.04 1.41 -2.61
CA TYR A 59 13.78 2.28 -3.53
C TYR A 59 15.13 2.77 -2.95
N VAL A 60 15.15 3.16 -1.67
CA VAL A 60 16.32 3.74 -1.00
C VAL A 60 17.35 2.67 -0.62
N LEU A 61 16.92 1.52 -0.12
CA LEU A 61 17.82 0.46 0.33
C LEU A 61 18.42 -0.33 -0.83
N GLY A 62 17.72 -0.43 -1.96
CA GLY A 62 18.11 -1.23 -3.12
C GLY A 62 19.59 -1.10 -3.51
N PRO A 63 20.13 0.12 -3.71
CA PRO A 63 21.55 0.31 -4.08
C PRO A 63 22.57 -0.16 -3.04
N THR A 64 22.16 -0.41 -1.80
CA THR A 64 23.06 -0.74 -0.67
C THR A 64 22.90 -2.17 -0.15
N ILE A 65 21.94 -2.92 -0.68
CA ILE A 65 21.66 -4.28 -0.23
C ILE A 65 22.80 -5.21 -0.64
N LYS A 66 23.15 -6.16 0.24
CA LYS A 66 24.24 -7.12 -0.01
C LYS A 66 23.70 -8.31 -0.81
N PRO A 67 24.52 -8.95 -1.66
CA PRO A 67 24.10 -10.14 -2.43
C PRO A 67 23.50 -11.26 -1.59
N ALA A 68 23.99 -11.47 -0.36
CA ALA A 68 23.47 -12.49 0.56
C ALA A 68 22.02 -12.21 1.04
N ASP A 69 21.55 -10.98 0.88
CA ASP A 69 20.23 -10.53 1.31
C ASP A 69 19.26 -10.32 0.12
N TYR A 70 19.70 -10.55 -1.12
CA TYR A 70 18.91 -10.28 -2.32
C TYR A 70 17.58 -11.03 -2.35
N GLU A 71 17.56 -12.33 -2.04
CA GLU A 71 16.33 -13.12 -2.05
C GLU A 71 15.28 -12.57 -1.07
N ASP A 72 15.70 -12.25 0.16
CA ASP A 72 14.81 -11.68 1.17
C ASP A 72 14.34 -10.27 0.77
N PHE A 73 15.22 -9.47 0.16
CA PHE A 73 14.91 -8.10 -0.26
C PHE A 73 13.96 -8.09 -1.46
N VAL A 74 14.15 -8.99 -2.43
CA VAL A 74 13.22 -9.24 -3.53
C VAL A 74 11.87 -9.71 -2.99
N GLY A 75 11.87 -10.62 -2.01
CA GLY A 75 10.64 -11.05 -1.32
C GLY A 75 9.91 -9.91 -0.63
N TYR A 76 10.63 -8.93 -0.06
CA TYR A 76 10.03 -7.71 0.50
C TYR A 76 9.38 -6.82 -0.58
N GLY A 77 10.02 -6.64 -1.73
CA GLY A 77 9.43 -5.94 -2.88
C GLY A 77 8.20 -6.65 -3.46
N LEU A 78 8.21 -7.99 -3.49
CA LEU A 78 7.06 -8.80 -3.92
C LEU A 78 5.92 -8.81 -2.90
N MET A 79 6.24 -8.72 -1.60
CA MET A 79 5.25 -8.47 -0.56
C MET A 79 4.55 -7.12 -0.80
N TRP A 80 5.32 -6.08 -1.15
CA TRP A 80 4.76 -4.78 -1.53
C TRP A 80 3.82 -4.87 -2.74
N CYS A 81 4.24 -5.53 -3.83
CA CYS A 81 3.39 -5.73 -5.03
C CYS A 81 2.07 -6.41 -4.65
N SER A 82 2.15 -7.48 -3.84
CA SER A 82 0.97 -8.19 -3.36
C SER A 82 0.05 -7.33 -2.50
N VAL A 83 0.57 -6.43 -1.67
CA VAL A 83 -0.25 -5.49 -0.89
C VAL A 83 -1.02 -4.56 -1.83
N VAL A 84 -0.34 -3.98 -2.83
CA VAL A 84 -0.96 -3.05 -3.79
C VAL A 84 -2.09 -3.75 -4.55
N HIS A 85 -1.85 -4.97 -5.02
CA HIS A 85 -2.88 -5.78 -5.69
C HIS A 85 -4.07 -6.08 -4.78
N THR A 86 -3.83 -6.47 -3.52
CA THR A 86 -4.92 -6.73 -2.56
C THR A 86 -5.72 -5.47 -2.24
N HIS A 87 -5.04 -4.34 -2.00
CA HIS A 87 -5.65 -3.05 -1.69
C HIS A 87 -6.60 -2.59 -2.79
N HIS A 88 -6.11 -2.47 -4.04
CA HIS A 88 -6.97 -2.03 -5.14
C HIS A 88 -8.03 -3.08 -5.54
N HIS A 89 -7.78 -4.38 -5.33
CA HIS A 89 -8.81 -5.40 -5.55
C HIS A 89 -10.00 -5.21 -4.60
N GLU A 90 -9.76 -4.88 -3.33
CA GLU A 90 -10.83 -4.59 -2.36
C GLU A 90 -11.60 -3.33 -2.72
N GLU A 91 -10.88 -2.31 -3.18
CA GLU A 91 -11.47 -1.08 -3.67
C GLU A 91 -12.48 -1.32 -4.80
N GLU A 92 -12.03 -2.01 -5.85
CA GLU A 92 -12.83 -2.30 -7.04
C GLU A 92 -13.95 -3.32 -6.77
N SER A 93 -13.68 -4.34 -5.96
CA SER A 93 -14.62 -5.45 -5.77
C SER A 93 -15.82 -5.09 -4.90
N TRP A 94 -15.68 -4.15 -3.97
CA TRP A 94 -16.80 -3.77 -3.10
C TRP A 94 -16.78 -2.32 -2.65
N TYR A 95 -15.64 -1.75 -2.26
CA TYR A 95 -15.59 -0.47 -1.54
C TYR A 95 -16.14 0.69 -2.38
N PHE A 96 -15.62 0.85 -3.60
CA PHE A 96 -16.07 1.91 -4.50
C PHE A 96 -17.50 1.73 -4.96
N GLY A 97 -18.00 0.49 -5.00
CA GLY A 97 -19.41 0.20 -5.27
C GLY A 97 -20.35 0.92 -4.30
N TYR A 98 -19.98 1.03 -3.02
CA TYR A 98 -20.75 1.77 -2.02
C TYR A 98 -20.61 3.29 -2.14
N LEU A 99 -19.49 3.77 -2.68
CA LEU A 99 -19.18 5.19 -2.79
C LEU A 99 -19.53 5.80 -4.15
N ASN A 100 -20.11 5.02 -5.06
CA ASN A 100 -20.37 5.40 -6.46
C ASN A 100 -21.29 6.63 -6.64
N LYS A 101 -22.01 7.05 -5.59
CA LYS A 101 -22.79 8.30 -5.57
C LYS A 101 -21.93 9.55 -5.44
N VAL A 102 -20.70 9.38 -4.95
CA VAL A 102 -19.75 10.45 -4.60
C VAL A 102 -18.54 10.42 -5.51
N ILE A 103 -18.03 9.24 -5.82
CA ILE A 103 -16.85 9.03 -6.64
C ILE A 103 -17.22 8.62 -8.06
N GLN A 104 -16.39 9.00 -9.03
CA GLN A 104 -16.56 8.60 -10.43
C GLN A 104 -15.78 7.31 -10.70
N LEU A 105 -16.48 6.17 -10.68
CA LEU A 105 -15.85 4.85 -10.86
C LEU A 105 -14.99 4.75 -12.12
N GLU A 106 -15.53 5.22 -13.26
CA GLU A 106 -14.81 5.17 -14.54
C GLU A 106 -13.49 5.97 -14.51
N GLN A 107 -13.44 7.05 -13.72
CA GLN A 107 -12.22 7.84 -13.56
C GLN A 107 -11.16 7.06 -12.76
N ILE A 108 -11.57 6.41 -11.67
CA ILE A 108 -10.66 5.65 -10.81
C ILE A 108 -10.16 4.39 -11.53
N GLU A 109 -11.04 3.67 -12.24
CA GLU A 109 -10.66 2.52 -13.07
C GLU A 109 -9.62 2.92 -14.13
N LYS A 110 -9.77 4.10 -14.75
CA LYS A 110 -8.77 4.64 -15.67
C LYS A 110 -7.45 4.94 -14.97
N GLU A 111 -7.48 5.50 -13.77
CA GLU A 111 -6.28 5.77 -12.97
C GLU A 111 -5.56 4.46 -12.61
N HIS A 112 -6.28 3.43 -12.16
CA HIS A 112 -5.75 2.10 -11.88
C HIS A 112 -5.05 1.50 -13.10
N ALA A 113 -5.71 1.58 -14.26
CA ALA A 113 -5.15 1.09 -15.52
C ALA A 113 -3.81 1.76 -15.89
N LEU A 114 -3.57 3.02 -15.50
CA LEU A 114 -2.34 3.76 -15.84
C LEU A 114 -1.09 3.25 -15.11
N PHE A 115 -1.22 2.58 -13.96
CA PHE A 115 -0.07 2.03 -13.23
C PHE A 115 -0.04 0.49 -13.21
N ASN A 116 -1.06 -0.18 -13.74
CA ASN A 116 -1.09 -1.64 -13.81
C ASN A 116 0.10 -2.23 -14.57
N GLN A 117 0.43 -1.72 -15.75
CA GLN A 117 1.57 -2.26 -16.51
C GLN A 117 2.92 -2.03 -15.81
N PRO A 118 3.27 -0.82 -15.34
CA PRO A 118 4.50 -0.63 -14.55
C PRO A 118 4.56 -1.48 -13.27
N LEU A 119 3.43 -1.71 -12.59
CA LEU A 119 3.35 -2.61 -11.42
C LEU A 119 3.65 -4.06 -11.81
N MET A 120 3.06 -4.54 -12.91
CA MET A 120 3.36 -5.87 -13.46
C MET A 120 4.81 -6.00 -13.90
N ASP A 121 5.41 -4.96 -14.49
CA ASP A 121 6.82 -4.97 -14.89
C ASP A 121 7.74 -5.12 -13.67
N MET A 122 7.42 -4.44 -12.56
CA MET A 122 8.13 -4.57 -11.29
C MET A 122 7.98 -5.98 -10.73
N GLU A 123 6.75 -6.49 -10.64
CA GLU A 123 6.48 -7.84 -10.15
C GLU A 123 7.20 -8.90 -10.98
N ASN A 124 7.06 -8.87 -12.31
CA ASN A 124 7.70 -9.82 -13.23
C ASN A 124 9.22 -9.80 -13.08
N TYR A 125 9.82 -8.62 -12.97
CA TYR A 125 11.26 -8.52 -12.76
C TYR A 125 11.67 -9.15 -11.42
N LEU A 126 10.96 -8.84 -10.34
CA LEU A 126 11.28 -9.39 -9.02
C LEU A 126 11.06 -10.90 -8.94
N VAL A 127 9.99 -11.44 -9.54
CA VAL A 127 9.77 -12.89 -9.68
C VAL A 127 10.92 -13.54 -10.46
N SER A 128 11.42 -12.88 -11.49
CA SER A 128 12.56 -13.39 -12.27
C SER A 128 13.86 -13.45 -11.46
N CYS A 129 13.94 -12.75 -10.32
CA CYS A 129 15.10 -12.75 -9.42
C CYS A 129 15.04 -13.83 -8.34
N LEU A 130 13.96 -14.60 -8.26
CA LEU A 130 13.80 -15.68 -7.29
C LEU A 130 14.03 -17.06 -7.92
N PRO A 131 14.46 -18.05 -7.13
CA PRO A 131 14.58 -19.42 -7.61
C PRO A 131 13.21 -20.02 -7.95
N ALA A 132 13.17 -20.89 -8.95
CA ALA A 132 11.97 -21.62 -9.35
C ALA A 132 11.32 -22.34 -8.16
N GLY A 133 9.99 -22.24 -8.05
CA GLY A 133 9.22 -22.83 -6.96
C GLY A 133 9.27 -22.09 -5.63
N ALA A 134 10.04 -21.00 -5.50
CA ALA A 134 9.96 -20.12 -4.33
C ALA A 134 8.54 -19.56 -4.18
N GLU A 135 8.11 -19.37 -2.94
CA GLU A 135 6.83 -18.74 -2.63
C GLU A 135 7.03 -17.25 -2.33
N TRP A 136 6.11 -16.39 -2.78
CA TRP A 136 6.17 -14.96 -2.54
C TRP A 136 4.79 -14.34 -2.33
N GLY A 137 4.78 -13.12 -1.78
CA GLY A 137 3.57 -12.32 -1.58
C GLY A 137 2.65 -12.84 -0.47
N ILE A 138 1.48 -12.21 -0.35
CA ILE A 138 0.48 -12.51 0.68
C ILE A 138 -0.23 -13.83 0.38
N THR A 139 -0.44 -14.12 -0.90
CA THR A 139 -1.13 -15.31 -1.41
C THR A 139 -0.21 -16.53 -1.57
N ARG A 140 1.09 -16.39 -1.28
CA ARG A 140 2.11 -17.44 -1.45
C ARG A 140 2.16 -17.98 -2.89
N ASN A 141 2.13 -17.06 -3.86
CA ASN A 141 2.31 -17.37 -5.27
C ASN A 141 3.63 -18.10 -5.48
N LYS A 142 3.68 -19.04 -6.42
CA LYS A 142 4.90 -19.81 -6.72
C LYS A 142 5.58 -19.28 -7.97
N VAL A 143 6.89 -19.10 -7.88
CA VAL A 143 7.73 -18.76 -9.03
C VAL A 143 7.64 -19.88 -10.09
N PRO A 144 7.35 -19.57 -11.36
CA PRO A 144 7.27 -20.55 -12.44
C PRO A 144 8.53 -21.42 -12.57
N SER A 145 8.37 -22.66 -13.04
CA SER A 145 9.48 -23.61 -13.21
C SER A 145 10.51 -23.18 -14.26
N ASP A 146 10.11 -22.33 -15.19
CA ASP A 146 10.92 -21.76 -16.26
C ASP A 146 11.45 -20.35 -15.94
N SER A 147 11.30 -19.87 -14.70
CA SER A 147 11.85 -18.57 -14.28
C SER A 147 13.37 -18.54 -14.41
N PRO A 148 13.95 -17.45 -14.95
CA PRO A 148 15.38 -17.40 -15.28
C PRO A 148 16.31 -17.26 -14.06
N ASN A 149 15.79 -16.92 -12.87
CA ASN A 149 16.56 -16.69 -11.64
C ASN A 149 17.77 -15.75 -11.86
N VAL A 150 17.50 -14.56 -12.41
CA VAL A 150 18.52 -13.55 -12.69
C VAL A 150 18.99 -12.87 -11.41
N PRO A 151 20.23 -12.37 -11.33
CA PRO A 151 20.67 -11.57 -10.19
C PRO A 151 19.83 -10.29 -10.03
N PHE A 152 19.56 -9.92 -8.79
CA PHE A 152 18.94 -8.63 -8.47
C PHE A 152 19.86 -7.46 -8.87
N ASP A 153 19.26 -6.45 -9.50
CA ASP A 153 19.85 -5.23 -10.01
C ASP A 153 19.00 -4.04 -9.52
N ALA A 154 19.57 -3.31 -8.55
CA ALA A 154 18.94 -2.16 -7.95
C ALA A 154 18.66 -1.03 -8.95
N ALA A 155 19.54 -0.83 -9.94
CA ALA A 155 19.34 0.22 -10.94
C ALA A 155 18.15 -0.12 -11.84
N LYS A 156 18.00 -1.38 -12.21
CA LYS A 156 16.86 -1.86 -13.00
C LYS A 156 15.53 -1.67 -12.26
N VAL A 157 15.42 -2.10 -11.00
CA VAL A 157 14.16 -1.93 -10.27
C VAL A 157 13.85 -0.46 -9.98
N ASN A 158 14.87 0.36 -9.70
CA ASN A 158 14.65 1.78 -9.46
C ASN A 158 14.16 2.49 -10.73
N ALA A 159 14.64 2.12 -11.93
CA ALA A 159 14.11 2.66 -13.18
C ALA A 159 12.63 2.27 -13.42
N ILE A 160 12.22 1.07 -13.01
CA ILE A 160 10.81 0.65 -13.05
C ILE A 160 9.99 1.49 -12.07
N ILE A 161 10.48 1.67 -10.82
CA ILE A 161 9.81 2.50 -9.81
C ILE A 161 9.70 3.95 -10.30
N ASP A 162 10.74 4.51 -10.90
CA ASP A 162 10.73 5.87 -11.47
C ASP A 162 9.62 6.04 -12.51
N THR A 163 9.33 4.99 -13.29
CA THR A 163 8.22 4.96 -14.25
C THR A 163 6.87 4.81 -13.54
N LEU A 164 6.77 3.88 -12.58
CA LEU A 164 5.56 3.58 -11.82
C LEU A 164 5.03 4.80 -11.07
N VAL A 165 5.90 5.55 -10.38
CA VAL A 165 5.49 6.69 -9.55
C VAL A 165 4.88 7.85 -10.34
N VAL A 166 5.04 7.88 -11.67
CA VAL A 166 4.47 8.91 -12.53
C VAL A 166 2.95 8.85 -12.55
N SER A 167 2.35 7.66 -12.61
CA SER A 167 0.90 7.46 -12.57
C SER A 167 0.40 7.02 -11.19
N PHE A 168 1.22 6.29 -10.44
CA PHE A 168 0.85 5.76 -9.12
C PHE A 168 0.62 6.85 -8.07
N LEU A 169 1.52 7.84 -7.97
CA LEU A 169 1.40 8.88 -6.92
C LEU A 169 0.23 9.85 -7.14
N PRO A 170 -0.05 10.33 -8.37
CA PRO A 170 -1.25 11.12 -8.61
C PRO A 170 -2.53 10.42 -8.17
N HIS A 171 -2.70 9.14 -8.55
CA HIS A 171 -3.86 8.35 -8.14
C HIS A 171 -4.01 8.32 -6.60
N PHE A 172 -2.95 7.93 -5.88
CA PHE A 172 -2.96 7.88 -4.41
C PHE A 172 -3.34 9.21 -3.77
N CYS A 173 -2.91 10.34 -4.35
CA CYS A 173 -3.20 11.68 -3.84
C CYS A 173 -4.61 12.15 -4.20
N ASP A 174 -5.03 11.92 -5.44
CA ASP A 174 -6.31 12.36 -5.96
C ASP A 174 -7.45 11.59 -5.27
N GLU A 175 -7.25 10.31 -4.97
CA GLU A 175 -8.23 9.49 -4.25
C GLU A 175 -8.60 10.04 -2.87
N ILE A 176 -7.62 10.53 -2.09
CA ILE A 176 -7.90 11.17 -0.80
C ILE A 176 -8.83 12.38 -0.97
N SER A 177 -8.75 13.08 -2.11
CA SER A 177 -9.63 14.21 -2.41
C SER A 177 -11.04 13.79 -2.85
N TYR A 178 -11.19 12.57 -3.37
CA TYR A 178 -12.50 11.99 -3.71
C TYR A 178 -13.30 11.63 -2.46
N LEU A 179 -12.60 11.27 -1.38
CA LEU A 179 -13.16 10.95 -0.06
C LEU A 179 -13.43 12.20 0.79
N ASP A 180 -13.97 13.25 0.17
CA ASP A 180 -14.35 14.48 0.88
C ASP A 180 -15.52 14.23 1.83
N ALA A 181 -15.34 14.55 3.11
CA ALA A 181 -16.31 14.23 4.15
C ALA A 181 -17.63 14.98 3.99
N GLU A 182 -17.64 16.21 3.46
CA GLU A 182 -18.89 16.95 3.24
C GLU A 182 -19.73 16.27 2.15
N LYS A 183 -19.10 15.86 1.05
CA LYS A 183 -19.79 15.10 -0.01
C LYS A 183 -20.28 13.75 0.49
N LEU A 184 -19.44 13.01 1.22
CA LEU A 184 -19.81 11.71 1.76
C LEU A 184 -21.04 11.81 2.67
N ARG A 185 -21.09 12.79 3.59
CA ARG A 185 -22.28 13.04 4.43
C ARG A 185 -23.52 13.42 3.64
N ALA A 186 -23.37 14.10 2.51
CA ALA A 186 -24.50 14.53 1.69
C ALA A 186 -25.17 13.40 0.90
N PHE A 187 -24.44 12.33 0.59
CA PHE A 187 -24.90 11.28 -0.34
C PHE A 187 -24.98 9.87 0.26
N ILE A 188 -24.27 9.61 1.36
CA ILE A 188 -24.26 8.29 2.02
C ILE A 188 -25.15 8.32 3.26
N THR A 189 -26.09 7.39 3.32
CA THR A 189 -27.05 7.26 4.42
C THR A 189 -26.48 6.50 5.63
N ASP A 190 -27.09 6.64 6.80
CA ASP A 190 -26.68 5.90 8.01
C ASP A 190 -26.74 4.37 7.85
N SER A 191 -27.68 3.84 7.06
CA SER A 191 -27.74 2.41 6.76
C SER A 191 -26.58 1.98 5.87
N GLU A 192 -26.23 2.78 4.86
CA GLU A 192 -25.09 2.50 3.98
C GLU A 192 -23.77 2.56 4.75
N TRP A 193 -23.61 3.50 5.69
CA TRP A 193 -22.44 3.53 6.57
C TRP A 193 -22.27 2.24 7.39
N LYS A 194 -23.37 1.70 7.93
CA LYS A 194 -23.33 0.43 8.66
C LYS A 194 -22.93 -0.72 7.75
N GLU A 195 -23.46 -0.76 6.52
CA GLU A 195 -23.10 -1.80 5.55
C GLU A 195 -21.61 -1.72 5.16
N ILE A 196 -21.09 -0.51 4.93
CA ILE A 196 -19.66 -0.27 4.67
C ILE A 196 -18.81 -0.76 5.85
N GLU A 197 -19.19 -0.40 7.08
CA GLU A 197 -18.45 -0.80 8.28
C GLU A 197 -18.47 -2.32 8.50
N GLU A 198 -19.64 -2.95 8.37
CA GLU A 198 -19.79 -4.41 8.50
C GLU A 198 -19.02 -5.16 7.43
N ARG A 199 -19.08 -4.68 6.17
CA ARG A 199 -18.32 -5.26 5.07
C ARG A 199 -16.82 -5.09 5.29
N GLY A 200 -16.37 -3.89 5.64
CA GLY A 200 -14.96 -3.61 5.92
C GLY A 200 -14.40 -4.50 7.03
N LYS A 201 -15.12 -4.66 8.14
CA LYS A 201 -14.72 -5.59 9.24
C LYS A 201 -14.57 -7.03 8.75
N LYS A 202 -15.48 -7.48 7.88
CA LYS A 202 -15.46 -8.84 7.33
C LYS A 202 -14.26 -9.05 6.40
N GLU A 203 -14.02 -8.11 5.49
CA GLU A 203 -12.91 -8.21 4.53
C GLU A 203 -11.55 -8.13 5.24
N ILE A 204 -11.35 -7.12 6.09
CA ILE A 204 -10.15 -6.98 6.92
C ILE A 204 -9.95 -8.23 7.80
N GLY A 205 -11.00 -8.73 8.44
CA GLY A 205 -10.92 -9.95 9.25
C GLY A 205 -10.64 -11.23 8.46
N GLY A 206 -10.94 -11.24 7.15
CA GLY A 206 -10.70 -12.36 6.24
C GLY A 206 -9.31 -12.34 5.58
N GLN A 207 -8.64 -11.18 5.56
CA GLN A 207 -7.30 -11.06 5.00
C GLN A 207 -6.27 -11.88 5.78
N PRO A 208 -5.23 -12.42 5.10
CA PRO A 208 -4.12 -13.05 5.78
C PRO A 208 -3.45 -12.09 6.77
N PRO A 209 -3.08 -12.55 7.99
CA PRO A 209 -2.53 -11.67 9.02
C PRO A 209 -1.27 -10.90 8.62
N VAL A 210 -0.52 -11.38 7.61
CA VAL A 210 0.66 -10.72 7.06
C VAL A 210 0.34 -9.34 6.45
N PHE A 211 -0.85 -9.15 5.87
CA PHE A 211 -1.30 -7.85 5.34
C PHE A 211 -1.31 -6.78 6.45
N HIS A 212 -1.74 -7.17 7.65
CA HIS A 212 -1.84 -6.28 8.81
C HIS A 212 -0.48 -5.95 9.44
N VAL A 213 0.53 -6.80 9.23
CA VAL A 213 1.88 -6.54 9.74
C VAL A 213 2.43 -5.26 9.13
N MET A 214 2.19 -5.00 7.84
CA MET A 214 2.55 -3.74 7.21
C MET A 214 1.95 -2.55 7.96
N GLY A 215 0.62 -2.57 8.16
CA GLY A 215 -0.09 -1.45 8.77
C GLY A 215 0.49 -1.11 10.14
N VAL A 216 0.73 -2.11 10.99
CA VAL A 216 1.31 -1.90 12.33
C VAL A 216 2.77 -1.48 12.29
N LEU A 217 3.59 -2.06 11.41
CA LEU A 217 4.99 -1.65 11.27
C LEU A 217 5.10 -0.21 10.79
N HIS A 218 4.24 0.18 9.84
CA HIS A 218 4.15 1.55 9.38
C HIS A 218 3.77 2.47 10.53
N SER A 219 2.75 2.15 11.32
CA SER A 219 1.99 3.15 12.06
C SER A 219 1.95 2.92 13.58
N ARG A 220 3.01 2.34 14.15
CA ARG A 220 3.12 1.87 15.55
C ARG A 220 2.77 2.90 16.64
N ASN A 221 2.73 4.19 16.30
CA ASN A 221 2.36 5.30 17.20
C ASN A 221 1.06 6.02 16.80
N THR A 222 0.24 5.39 15.95
CA THR A 222 -1.03 5.95 15.48
C THR A 222 -2.19 5.04 15.91
N ALA A 223 -3.43 5.48 15.66
CA ALA A 223 -4.62 4.65 15.85
C ALA A 223 -4.84 3.64 14.71
N PHE A 224 -3.96 3.61 13.70
CA PHE A 224 -4.01 2.68 12.57
C PHE A 224 -3.17 1.42 12.83
N PRO A 225 -3.53 0.26 12.27
CA PRO A 225 -4.90 -0.08 11.87
C PRO A 225 -5.83 -0.09 13.10
N PRO A 226 -7.12 0.25 12.95
CA PRO A 226 -8.08 0.19 14.05
C PRO A 226 -8.36 -1.28 14.42
N ALA A 227 -7.55 -1.82 15.33
CA ALA A 227 -7.64 -3.20 15.78
C ALA A 227 -7.51 -3.30 17.30
N PRO A 228 -8.03 -4.38 17.93
CA PRO A 228 -7.90 -4.58 19.37
C PRO A 228 -6.45 -4.49 19.83
N TRP A 229 -6.22 -3.92 21.02
CA TRP A 229 -4.86 -3.73 21.58
C TRP A 229 -4.03 -5.02 21.55
N LEU A 230 -4.65 -6.17 21.87
CA LEU A 230 -4.02 -7.48 21.84
C LEU A 230 -3.51 -7.84 20.43
N VAL A 231 -4.25 -7.50 19.37
CA VAL A 231 -3.86 -7.77 17.99
C VAL A 231 -2.65 -6.93 17.61
N VAL A 232 -2.71 -5.62 17.85
CA VAL A 232 -1.67 -4.64 17.46
C VAL A 232 -0.38 -4.83 18.26
N ASN A 233 -0.48 -5.07 19.57
CA ASN A 233 0.68 -5.06 20.47
C ASN A 233 1.25 -6.43 20.76
N ILE A 234 0.47 -7.50 20.58
CA ILE A 234 0.90 -8.88 20.87
C ILE A 234 0.92 -9.74 19.61
N LEU A 235 -0.23 -9.96 18.97
CA LEU A 235 -0.30 -10.94 17.88
C LEU A 235 0.53 -10.53 16.65
N ILE A 236 0.41 -9.28 16.21
CA ILE A 236 1.15 -8.81 15.04
C ILE A 236 2.66 -8.83 15.27
N PRO A 237 3.23 -8.21 16.33
CA PRO A 237 4.68 -8.16 16.51
C PRO A 237 5.32 -9.51 16.88
N TRP A 238 4.58 -10.40 17.55
CA TRP A 238 5.16 -11.61 18.13
C TRP A 238 4.70 -12.92 17.49
N VAL A 239 3.61 -12.91 16.72
CA VAL A 239 3.10 -14.10 16.03
C VAL A 239 3.16 -13.93 14.52
N PHE A 240 2.52 -12.90 13.97
CA PHE A 240 2.37 -12.74 12.52
C PHE A 240 3.61 -12.16 11.83
N TYR A 241 4.42 -11.39 12.56
CA TYR A 241 5.72 -10.90 12.08
C TYR A 241 6.72 -12.04 11.85
N TRP A 242 6.73 -13.06 12.72
CA TRP A 242 7.81 -14.04 12.80
C TRP A 242 8.06 -14.88 11.55
N PRO A 243 7.02 -15.40 10.86
CA PRO A 243 7.20 -16.15 9.62
C PRO A 243 7.86 -15.32 8.51
N TYR A 244 7.66 -14.00 8.54
CA TYR A 244 8.10 -13.06 7.51
C TYR A 244 9.23 -12.13 7.99
N ARG A 245 9.81 -12.39 9.18
CA ARG A 245 10.86 -11.55 9.80
C ARG A 245 12.06 -11.28 8.89
N ARG A 246 12.36 -12.22 7.98
CA ARG A 246 13.42 -12.12 6.97
C ARG A 246 13.17 -11.00 5.98
N LEU A 247 11.90 -10.74 5.65
CA LEU A 247 11.45 -9.65 4.79
C LEU A 247 11.31 -8.35 5.59
N TRP A 248 10.71 -8.43 6.79
CA TRP A 248 10.38 -7.25 7.59
C TRP A 248 11.58 -6.52 8.18
N ARG A 249 12.79 -7.08 8.15
CA ARG A 249 14.02 -6.36 8.49
C ARG A 249 14.33 -5.18 7.56
N PHE A 250 13.69 -5.13 6.38
CA PHE A 250 13.79 -4.01 5.43
C PHE A 250 12.64 -3.01 5.56
N ALA A 251 11.64 -3.33 6.38
CA ALA A 251 10.56 -2.40 6.67
C ALA A 251 11.14 -1.12 7.31
N PRO A 252 10.51 0.04 7.05
CA PRO A 252 10.96 1.29 7.64
C PRO A 252 11.05 1.15 9.16
N ALA A 253 12.12 1.68 9.75
CA ALA A 253 12.08 2.00 11.17
C ALA A 253 10.87 2.94 11.38
N TYR A 254 10.11 2.70 12.45
CA TYR A 254 8.81 3.28 12.83
C TYR A 254 8.44 4.62 12.16
N SER A 255 7.17 4.78 11.74
CA SER A 255 6.65 5.97 11.03
C SER A 255 7.25 7.30 11.47
N TYR A 256 7.44 8.15 10.46
CA TYR A 256 7.57 9.62 10.49
C TYR A 256 6.48 10.39 11.28
N TRP A 257 5.56 9.72 11.99
CA TRP A 257 4.44 10.31 12.74
C TRP A 257 4.72 10.50 14.24
N ALA A 258 5.98 10.62 14.64
CA ALA A 258 6.30 11.03 16.01
C ALA A 258 5.91 12.50 16.25
#